data_AF-A0A094MB73-F1
#
_entry.id   AF-A0A094MB73-F1
#
_cell.length_a   1.000
_cell.length_b   1.000
_cell.length_c   1.000
_cell.angle_alpha   90.00
_cell.angle_beta   90.00
_cell.angle_gamma   90.00
#
_symmetry.space_group_name_H-M   'P 1'
#
loop_
_entity.id
_entity.type
_entity.pdbx_description
1 polymer ?
#
loop_
_entity_poly.entity_id
_entity_poly.type
_entity_poly.pdbx_seq_one_letter_code
_entity_poly.pdbx_strand_id
1 'polypeptide(L)'
;HPFIISVNYYSLIVQAMVFGNFNDHSGSGVIFTREPKSSSSDVTLYGDFIFGVQGDDIVSGLAETYSISEKQRMAERRHSEISLEAKFPEIYAELVRIAEILIYEKGFNHQEIEFTFEGPTRDKLYILQTRDMNQIKTKRWRRFKDTSALQSFMLGTGIGVNGGALCGRAVYSEADIKRFRSVEPETPLILVRPDTVPDDVGVLLQVEGLLTAKGGSTSHAAVTIPQLNKVGVVGFSKLKVYEVDEYATIGDLAIKAGDFISIDGWSGTVYSGKHESEAEELRDITF
;
A
#
# COMPACT_ATOMS: atom_id res chain seq x y z
N HIS A 1 13.32 20.59 -20.53
CA HIS A 1 12.86 20.88 -19.16
C HIS A 1 11.37 21.16 -19.18
N PRO A 2 10.59 20.72 -18.17
CA PRO A 2 9.20 21.11 -18.03
C PRO A 2 9.10 22.63 -17.82
N PHE A 3 7.99 23.24 -18.27
CA PHE A 3 7.71 24.66 -18.03
C PHE A 3 6.38 24.81 -17.28
N ILE A 4 6.35 25.73 -16.32
CA ILE A 4 5.20 25.99 -15.45
C ILE A 4 4.49 27.26 -15.92
N ILE A 5 3.20 27.16 -16.21
CA ILE A 5 2.33 28.30 -16.49
C ILE A 5 1.44 28.50 -15.25
N SER A 6 1.60 29.63 -14.56
CA SER A 6 0.76 29.98 -13.41
C SER A 6 -0.31 30.99 -13.83
N VAL A 7 -1.58 30.67 -13.57
CA VAL A 7 -2.73 31.54 -13.84
C VAL A 7 -3.52 31.73 -12.54
N ASN A 8 -3.33 32.88 -11.89
CA ASN A 8 -3.95 33.35 -10.63
C ASN A 8 -3.90 32.38 -9.43
N TYR A 9 -4.60 31.24 -9.52
CA TYR A 9 -4.77 30.23 -8.46
C TYR A 9 -4.41 28.80 -8.90
N TYR A 10 -4.07 28.58 -10.18
CA TYR A 10 -3.73 27.26 -10.71
C TYR A 10 -2.35 27.26 -11.38
N SER A 11 -1.63 26.17 -11.18
CA SER A 11 -0.38 25.88 -11.87
C SER A 11 -0.63 24.81 -12.92
N LEU A 12 -0.20 25.05 -14.15
CA LEU A 12 -0.18 24.09 -15.25
C LEU A 12 1.27 23.68 -15.50
N ILE A 13 1.54 22.38 -15.44
CA ILE A 13 2.84 21.81 -15.76
C ILE A 13 2.75 21.19 -17.15
N VAL A 14 3.55 21.70 -18.10
CA VAL A 14 3.70 21.11 -19.42
C VAL A 14 5.05 20.40 -19.47
N GLN A 15 5.01 19.09 -19.70
CA GLN A 15 6.18 18.21 -19.70
C GLN A 15 6.26 17.41 -21.00
N ALA A 16 7.48 17.14 -21.46
CA ALA A 16 7.70 16.24 -22.59
C ALA A 16 7.30 14.81 -22.19
N MET A 17 6.57 14.13 -23.07
CA MET A 17 6.13 12.75 -22.84
C MET A 17 7.31 11.78 -22.84
N VAL A 18 7.19 10.76 -22.00
CA VAL A 18 8.09 9.60 -21.89
C VAL A 18 7.22 8.35 -21.82
N PHE A 19 7.63 7.26 -22.48
CA PHE A 19 6.80 6.08 -22.72
C PHE A 19 7.36 4.81 -22.07
N GLY A 20 6.76 4.37 -20.96
CA GLY A 20 7.07 3.09 -20.31
C GLY A 20 6.60 1.86 -21.11
N ASN A 21 5.81 2.06 -22.16
CA ASN A 21 5.26 1.03 -23.04
C ASN A 21 5.93 0.98 -24.43
N PHE A 22 7.12 1.57 -24.58
CA PHE A 22 7.78 1.65 -25.88
C PHE A 22 8.30 0.30 -26.40
N ASN A 23 8.84 -0.55 -25.52
CA ASN A 23 9.29 -1.91 -25.82
C ASN A 23 9.48 -2.75 -24.53
N ASP A 24 9.91 -4.00 -24.66
CA ASP A 24 10.13 -4.93 -23.53
C ASP A 24 11.24 -4.52 -22.55
N HIS A 25 12.03 -3.50 -22.90
CA HIS A 25 13.07 -2.88 -22.06
C HIS A 25 12.64 -1.50 -21.53
N SER A 26 11.35 -1.20 -21.60
CA SER A 26 10.75 0.02 -21.09
C SER A 26 9.80 -0.30 -19.94
N GLY A 27 9.60 0.65 -19.04
CA GLY A 27 8.68 0.49 -17.94
C GLY A 27 8.49 1.76 -17.13
N SER A 28 7.56 1.68 -16.20
CA SER A 28 7.25 2.75 -15.25
C SER A 28 7.23 2.19 -13.83
N GLY A 29 7.44 3.04 -12.85
CA GLY A 29 7.44 2.63 -11.46
C GLY A 29 7.34 3.79 -10.48
N VAL A 30 7.14 3.42 -9.23
CA VAL A 30 7.14 4.32 -8.08
C VAL A 30 8.08 3.74 -7.05
N ILE A 31 9.02 4.55 -6.56
CA ILE A 31 9.93 4.19 -5.48
C ILE A 31 9.76 5.12 -4.29
N PHE A 32 10.02 4.57 -3.12
CA PHE A 32 10.34 5.29 -1.91
C PHE A 32 11.84 5.21 -1.70
N THR A 33 12.48 6.30 -1.31
CA THR A 33 13.92 6.34 -1.04
C THR A 33 14.31 5.63 0.26
N ARG A 34 13.34 5.09 0.97
CA ARG A 34 13.48 4.28 2.17
C ARG A 34 12.30 3.33 2.28
N GLU A 35 12.55 2.16 2.84
CA GLU A 35 11.49 1.23 3.20
C GLU A 35 10.53 1.89 4.21
N PRO A 36 9.22 2.01 3.91
CA PRO A 36 8.28 2.73 4.78
C PRO A 36 8.19 2.18 6.21
N LYS A 37 8.44 0.89 6.39
CA LYS A 37 8.38 0.19 7.68
C LYS A 37 9.72 0.13 8.43
N SER A 38 10.82 0.51 7.77
CA SER A 38 12.15 0.49 8.39
C SER A 38 12.34 1.67 9.34
N SER A 39 13.18 1.50 10.36
CA SER A 39 13.65 2.57 11.24
C SER A 39 14.99 3.17 10.82
N SER A 40 15.66 2.59 9.82
CA SER A 40 16.92 3.14 9.28
C SER A 40 16.65 4.43 8.51
N SER A 41 17.53 5.42 8.64
CA SER A 41 17.57 6.65 7.85
C SER A 41 18.38 6.50 6.56
N ASP A 42 18.86 5.30 6.26
CA ASP A 42 19.68 5.04 5.10
C ASP A 42 18.82 4.97 3.84
N VAL A 43 19.40 5.35 2.71
CA VAL A 43 18.77 5.14 1.41
C VAL A 43 18.63 3.64 1.18
N THR A 44 17.39 3.17 1.07
CA THR A 44 17.06 1.79 0.70
C THR A 44 15.83 1.83 -0.17
N LEU A 45 16.02 1.65 -1.48
CA LEU A 45 14.91 1.77 -2.42
C LEU A 45 13.88 0.65 -2.21
N TYR A 46 12.62 1.07 -2.13
CA TYR A 46 11.48 0.20 -1.93
C TYR A 46 10.34 0.67 -2.82
N GLY A 47 9.62 -0.23 -3.49
CA GLY A 47 8.49 0.18 -4.32
C GLY A 47 8.13 -0.85 -5.38
N ASP A 48 7.46 -0.39 -6.42
CA ASP A 48 6.90 -1.24 -7.46
C ASP A 48 7.24 -0.69 -8.86
N PHE A 49 7.49 -1.59 -9.81
CA PHE A 49 7.62 -1.25 -11.23
C PHE A 49 6.95 -2.30 -12.12
N ILE A 50 6.75 -1.95 -13.40
CA ILE A 50 6.10 -2.81 -14.39
C ILE A 50 6.64 -2.52 -15.80
N PHE A 51 6.74 -3.56 -16.63
CA PHE A 51 7.22 -3.46 -18.01
C PHE A 51 6.08 -3.13 -18.97
N GLY A 52 6.39 -2.41 -20.04
CA GLY A 52 5.51 -2.35 -21.21
C GLY A 52 4.18 -1.63 -20.97
N VAL A 53 4.02 -0.90 -19.88
CA VAL A 53 2.80 -0.14 -19.54
C VAL A 53 3.12 1.31 -19.25
N GLN A 54 2.07 2.13 -19.24
CA GLN A 54 2.13 3.54 -18.87
C GLN A 54 1.61 3.72 -17.44
N GLY A 55 2.02 4.79 -16.75
CA GLY A 55 1.84 4.95 -15.29
C GLY A 55 0.42 4.74 -14.74
N ASP A 56 -0.62 4.94 -15.54
CA ASP A 56 -2.03 4.73 -15.15
C ASP A 56 -2.31 3.28 -14.69
N ASP A 57 -1.64 2.31 -15.30
CA ASP A 57 -1.83 0.88 -14.99
C ASP A 57 -1.27 0.51 -13.61
N ILE A 58 -0.26 1.24 -13.12
CA ILE A 58 0.34 1.04 -11.79
C ILE A 58 -0.62 1.49 -10.69
N VAL A 59 -1.20 2.68 -10.86
CA VAL A 59 -2.06 3.33 -9.86
C VAL A 59 -3.39 2.57 -9.72
N SER A 60 -3.88 1.96 -10.80
CA SER A 60 -5.11 1.16 -10.79
C SER A 60 -5.03 -0.10 -9.91
N GLY A 61 -3.83 -0.62 -9.62
CA GLY A 61 -3.62 -1.84 -8.84
C GLY A 61 -4.13 -3.12 -9.52
N LEU A 62 -4.46 -3.08 -10.82
CA LEU A 62 -4.98 -4.21 -11.59
C LEU A 62 -3.88 -5.04 -12.26
N ALA A 63 -2.68 -4.47 -12.44
CA ALA A 63 -1.56 -5.12 -13.10
C ALA A 63 -0.57 -5.75 -12.10
N GLU A 64 0.04 -6.86 -12.48
CA GLU A 64 1.09 -7.51 -11.68
C GLU A 64 2.35 -6.64 -11.65
N THR A 65 2.78 -6.23 -10.47
CA THR A 65 3.97 -5.39 -10.27
C THR A 65 5.15 -6.19 -9.73
N TYR A 66 6.34 -5.66 -10.00
CA TYR A 66 7.62 -6.25 -9.64
C TYR A 66 8.33 -5.40 -8.59
N SER A 67 9.10 -6.04 -7.71
CA SER A 67 9.82 -5.36 -6.62
C SER A 67 10.99 -4.53 -7.16
N ILE A 68 11.33 -3.44 -6.47
CA ILE A 68 12.45 -2.57 -6.90
C ILE A 68 13.80 -3.19 -6.55
N SER A 69 13.99 -3.63 -5.30
CA SER A 69 15.25 -4.25 -4.84
C SER A 69 15.15 -5.75 -4.63
N GLU A 70 16.28 -6.45 -4.69
CA GLU A 70 16.38 -7.87 -4.35
C GLU A 70 16.05 -8.13 -2.88
N LYS A 71 16.49 -7.24 -1.99
CA LYS A 71 16.15 -7.29 -0.57
C LYS A 71 14.64 -7.27 -0.36
N GLN A 72 13.94 -6.36 -1.04
CA GLN A 72 12.48 -6.28 -1.01
C GLN A 72 11.86 -7.58 -1.54
N ARG A 73 12.30 -8.05 -2.72
CA ARG A 73 11.78 -9.27 -3.36
C ARG A 73 11.85 -10.49 -2.44
N MET A 74 12.98 -10.68 -1.76
CA MET A 74 13.19 -11.79 -0.82
C MET A 74 12.32 -11.67 0.44
N ALA A 75 12.12 -10.44 0.94
CA ALA A 75 11.35 -10.18 2.14
C ALA A 75 9.84 -10.36 1.92
N GLU A 76 9.31 -9.86 0.79
CA GLU A 76 7.88 -9.89 0.50
C GLU A 76 7.38 -11.24 -0.02
N ARG A 77 8.28 -12.13 -0.46
CA ARG A 77 7.97 -13.47 -0.99
C ARG A 77 6.82 -13.46 -2.00
N ARG A 78 6.78 -12.44 -2.86
CA ARG A 78 5.82 -12.35 -3.98
C ARG A 78 6.00 -13.56 -4.90
N HIS A 79 4.97 -13.90 -5.68
CA HIS A 79 5.06 -15.00 -6.65
C HIS A 79 6.09 -14.73 -7.76
N SER A 80 6.43 -13.47 -8.02
CA SER A 80 7.38 -13.09 -9.05
C SER A 80 8.84 -13.15 -8.57
N GLU A 81 9.71 -13.70 -9.42
CA GLU A 81 11.15 -13.80 -9.19
C GLU A 81 11.95 -12.60 -9.70
N ILE A 82 11.29 -11.57 -10.23
CA ILE A 82 11.95 -10.44 -10.90
C ILE A 82 12.01 -9.22 -9.97
N SER A 83 13.17 -8.55 -9.93
CA SER A 83 13.34 -7.20 -9.38
C SER A 83 13.94 -6.24 -10.41
N LEU A 84 13.77 -4.93 -10.18
CA LEU A 84 14.40 -3.90 -11.01
C LEU A 84 15.92 -3.97 -10.90
N GLU A 85 16.42 -4.14 -9.67
CA GLU A 85 17.85 -4.30 -9.37
C GLU A 85 18.51 -5.42 -10.18
N ALA A 86 17.85 -6.58 -10.28
CA ALA A 86 18.39 -7.71 -11.04
C ALA A 86 18.24 -7.54 -12.56
N LYS A 87 17.12 -7.00 -13.04
CA LYS A 87 16.80 -6.97 -14.47
C LYS A 87 17.32 -5.73 -15.21
N PHE A 88 17.34 -4.57 -14.56
CA PHE A 88 17.84 -3.30 -15.11
C PHE A 88 18.81 -2.63 -14.12
N PRO A 89 20.00 -3.21 -13.93
CA PRO A 89 20.93 -2.75 -12.89
C PRO A 89 21.41 -1.30 -13.08
N GLU A 90 21.55 -0.83 -14.32
CA GLU A 90 21.93 0.57 -14.57
C GLU A 90 20.83 1.56 -14.20
N ILE A 91 19.56 1.21 -14.46
CA ILE A 91 18.41 2.02 -14.07
C ILE A 91 18.30 2.07 -12.54
N TYR A 92 18.41 0.92 -11.89
CA TYR A 92 18.38 0.83 -10.43
C TYR A 92 19.52 1.64 -9.79
N ALA A 93 20.75 1.51 -10.29
CA ALA A 93 21.91 2.25 -9.78
C ALA A 93 21.73 3.77 -9.94
N GLU A 94 21.14 4.22 -11.05
CA GLU A 94 20.85 5.63 -11.26
C GLU A 94 19.75 6.14 -10.32
N LEU A 95 18.71 5.35 -10.04
CA LEU A 95 17.70 5.69 -9.04
C LEU A 95 18.32 5.82 -7.63
N VAL A 96 19.24 4.93 -7.26
CA VAL A 96 19.97 5.01 -5.98
C VAL A 96 20.76 6.32 -5.92
N ARG A 97 21.54 6.63 -6.98
CA ARG A 97 22.31 7.86 -7.07
C ARG A 97 21.43 9.10 -6.93
N ILE A 98 20.27 9.13 -7.59
CA ILE A 98 19.31 10.24 -7.49
C ILE A 98 18.77 10.36 -6.07
N ALA A 99 18.39 9.25 -5.42
CA ALA A 99 17.90 9.24 -4.04
C ALA A 99 18.95 9.77 -3.05
N GLU A 100 20.21 9.34 -3.18
CA GLU A 100 21.33 9.81 -2.35
C GLU A 100 21.57 11.32 -2.53
N ILE A 101 21.53 11.84 -3.76
CA ILE A 101 21.67 13.27 -4.02
C ILE A 101 20.54 14.04 -3.34
N LEU A 102 19.29 13.61 -3.49
CA LEU A 102 18.14 14.29 -2.91
C LEU A 102 18.23 14.34 -1.38
N ILE A 103 18.64 13.24 -0.74
CA ILE A 103 18.65 13.16 0.72
C ILE A 103 19.93 13.75 1.31
N TYR A 104 21.09 13.27 0.89
CA TYR A 104 22.35 13.60 1.55
C TYR A 104 22.97 14.90 1.05
N GLU A 105 22.86 15.20 -0.24
CA GLU A 105 23.45 16.43 -0.79
C GLU A 105 22.47 17.62 -0.75
N LYS A 106 21.21 17.40 -1.09
CA LYS A 106 20.17 18.45 -1.10
C LYS A 106 19.47 18.63 0.25
N GLY A 107 19.64 17.68 1.18
CA GLY A 107 19.04 17.75 2.51
C GLY A 107 17.51 17.62 2.50
N PHE A 108 16.93 16.97 1.49
CA PHE A 108 15.50 16.71 1.48
C PHE A 108 15.14 15.57 2.43
N ASN A 109 13.89 15.57 2.89
CA ASN A 109 13.31 14.40 3.56
C ASN A 109 13.35 13.18 2.62
N HIS A 110 13.11 11.99 3.13
CA HIS A 110 12.89 10.84 2.25
C HIS A 110 11.74 11.12 1.26
N GLN A 111 11.91 10.66 0.03
CA GLN A 111 11.10 11.02 -1.12
C GLN A 111 10.34 9.80 -1.65
N GLU A 112 9.13 10.06 -2.15
CA GLU A 112 8.45 9.20 -3.11
C GLU A 112 8.72 9.74 -4.50
N ILE A 113 9.21 8.89 -5.39
CA ILE A 113 9.68 9.24 -6.73
C ILE A 113 8.93 8.40 -7.76
N GLU A 114 8.26 9.06 -8.69
CA GLU A 114 7.66 8.44 -9.87
C GLU A 114 8.65 8.52 -11.02
N PHE A 115 8.88 7.40 -11.70
CA PHE A 115 9.86 7.31 -12.77
C PHE A 115 9.34 6.50 -13.95
N THR A 116 9.97 6.72 -15.10
CA THR A 116 9.77 5.93 -16.31
C THR A 116 11.11 5.76 -17.01
N PHE A 117 11.33 4.60 -17.62
CA PHE A 117 12.50 4.35 -18.44
C PHE A 117 12.10 3.82 -19.83
N GLU A 118 12.76 4.31 -20.87
CA GLU A 118 12.51 3.94 -22.28
C GLU A 118 13.58 2.97 -22.83
N GLY A 119 14.42 2.43 -21.94
CA GLY A 119 15.51 1.53 -22.25
C GLY A 119 16.31 1.14 -21.01
N PRO A 120 17.26 0.20 -21.13
CA PRO A 120 17.95 -0.39 -19.98
C PRO A 120 19.10 0.45 -19.42
N THR A 121 19.44 1.58 -20.04
CA THR A 121 20.61 2.41 -19.70
C THR A 121 20.22 3.65 -18.91
N ARG A 122 21.14 4.17 -18.08
CA ARG A 122 20.86 5.31 -17.18
C ARG A 122 20.34 6.57 -17.89
N ASP A 123 20.76 6.84 -19.13
CA ASP A 123 20.35 8.01 -19.91
C ASP A 123 18.90 7.92 -20.41
N LYS A 124 18.30 6.73 -20.28
CA LYS A 124 16.89 6.46 -20.59
C LYS A 124 16.01 6.46 -19.37
N LEU A 125 16.52 6.83 -18.19
CA LEU A 125 15.72 7.04 -16.99
C LEU A 125 15.21 8.48 -16.93
N TYR A 126 13.92 8.62 -16.64
CA TYR A 126 13.26 9.89 -16.49
C TYR A 126 12.52 9.93 -15.15
N ILE A 127 12.82 10.94 -14.34
CA ILE A 127 12.07 11.23 -13.12
C ILE A 127 10.89 12.13 -13.49
N LEU A 128 9.68 11.68 -13.16
CA LEU A 128 8.44 12.38 -13.49
C LEU A 128 7.99 13.27 -12.34
N GLN A 129 8.03 12.74 -11.12
CA GLN A 129 7.62 13.44 -9.92
C GLN A 129 8.49 13.03 -8.74
N THR A 130 8.73 13.96 -7.82
CA THR A 130 9.26 13.69 -6.49
C THR A 130 8.42 14.45 -5.48
N ARG A 131 8.13 13.82 -4.33
CA ARG A 131 7.45 14.46 -3.21
C ARG A 131 7.96 13.90 -1.89
N ASP A 132 7.85 14.69 -0.83
CA ASP A 132 8.13 14.20 0.51
C ASP A 132 7.28 12.96 0.79
N MET A 133 7.92 11.89 1.30
CA MET A 133 7.20 10.77 1.86
C MET A 133 6.33 11.27 3.00
N ASN A 134 5.06 10.86 3.01
CA ASN A 134 4.19 11.12 4.15
C ASN A 134 4.85 10.57 5.40
N GLN A 135 5.30 11.45 6.29
CA GLN A 135 5.85 11.05 7.57
C GLN A 135 4.73 10.33 8.32
N ILE A 136 4.95 9.05 8.63
CA ILE A 136 4.14 8.35 9.61
C ILE A 136 4.44 9.05 10.93
N LYS A 137 3.65 10.07 11.28
CA LYS A 137 3.67 10.67 12.62
C LYS A 137 3.51 9.52 13.59
N THR A 138 4.36 9.48 14.63
CA THR A 138 4.34 8.52 15.72
C THR A 138 2.90 8.29 16.16
N LYS A 139 2.30 7.19 15.69
CA LYS A 139 0.95 6.80 16.07
C LYS A 139 1.11 5.65 17.05
N ARG A 140 0.51 5.80 18.22
CA ARG A 140 0.27 4.66 19.12
C ARG A 140 -0.54 3.64 18.34
N TRP A 141 0.10 2.59 17.89
CA TRP A 141 -0.59 1.48 17.27
C TRP A 141 -0.97 0.48 18.34
N ARG A 142 -2.18 -0.05 18.20
CA ARG A 142 -2.58 -1.19 19.00
C ARG A 142 -1.90 -2.42 18.42
N ARG A 143 -1.50 -3.36 19.27
CA ARG A 143 -1.04 -4.69 18.87
C ARG A 143 -1.98 -5.73 19.46
N PHE A 144 -2.20 -6.85 18.78
CA PHE A 144 -2.92 -7.96 19.39
C PHE A 144 -2.10 -8.56 20.52
N LYS A 145 -2.75 -8.89 21.63
CA LYS A 145 -2.12 -9.64 22.71
C LYS A 145 -1.69 -11.01 22.17
N ASP A 146 -0.42 -11.37 22.36
CA ASP A 146 0.10 -12.64 21.87
C ASP A 146 -0.43 -13.80 22.74
N THR A 147 -1.47 -14.45 22.23
CA THR A 147 -2.14 -15.58 22.90
C THR A 147 -2.14 -16.79 21.97
N SER A 148 -2.15 -18.00 22.53
CA SER A 148 -2.25 -19.22 21.73
C SER A 148 -3.53 -19.28 20.88
N ALA A 149 -4.60 -18.63 21.36
CA ALA A 149 -5.84 -18.47 20.60
C ALA A 149 -5.60 -17.63 19.34
N LEU A 150 -4.97 -16.46 19.45
CA LEU A 150 -4.65 -15.60 18.31
C LEU A 150 -3.90 -16.38 17.21
N GLN A 151 -2.84 -17.10 17.59
CA GLN A 151 -2.03 -17.90 16.66
C GLN A 151 -2.84 -19.01 15.97
N SER A 152 -3.77 -19.64 16.69
CA SER A 152 -4.63 -20.72 16.17
C SER A 152 -5.69 -20.21 15.19
N PHE A 153 -6.04 -18.92 15.24
CA PHE A 153 -7.07 -18.30 14.40
C PHE A 153 -6.49 -17.45 13.25
N MET A 154 -5.18 -17.52 13.00
CA MET A 154 -4.51 -16.85 11.89
C MET A 154 -4.96 -17.44 10.54
N LEU A 155 -5.49 -16.58 9.67
CA LEU A 155 -5.99 -16.95 8.33
C LEU A 155 -4.90 -16.78 7.26
N GLY A 156 -3.97 -15.86 7.49
CA GLY A 156 -2.81 -15.62 6.65
C GLY A 156 -2.40 -14.15 6.67
N THR A 157 -1.63 -13.75 5.66
CA THR A 157 -1.07 -12.40 5.53
C THR A 157 -1.39 -11.82 4.15
N GLY A 158 -1.83 -10.57 4.13
CA GLY A 158 -1.81 -9.69 2.96
C GLY A 158 -0.72 -8.63 3.11
N ILE A 159 -0.89 -7.50 2.44
CA ILE A 159 -0.02 -6.33 2.54
C ILE A 159 -0.63 -5.36 3.56
N GLY A 160 -0.02 -5.23 4.73
CA GLY A 160 -0.39 -4.20 5.71
C GLY A 160 0.02 -2.81 5.21
N VAL A 161 -0.95 -1.91 5.07
CA VAL A 161 -0.75 -0.56 4.48
C VAL A 161 -0.80 0.58 5.50
N ASN A 162 -1.57 0.46 6.58
CA ASN A 162 -1.60 1.47 7.65
C ASN A 162 -2.25 0.91 8.92
N GLY A 163 -1.81 1.43 10.08
CA GLY A 163 -2.40 1.13 11.38
C GLY A 163 -1.87 -0.16 12.01
N GLY A 164 -2.43 -0.53 13.16
CA GLY A 164 -2.08 -1.76 13.89
C GLY A 164 -3.27 -2.70 14.03
N ALA A 165 -3.35 -3.42 15.14
CA ALA A 165 -4.44 -4.33 15.47
C ALA A 165 -5.81 -3.63 15.53
N LEU A 166 -6.73 -4.12 14.69
CA LEU A 166 -8.13 -3.74 14.66
C LEU A 166 -9.00 -5.00 14.71
N CYS A 167 -9.87 -5.08 15.71
CA CYS A 167 -10.91 -6.10 15.79
C CYS A 167 -12.26 -5.45 15.54
N GLY A 168 -13.03 -5.96 14.58
CA GLY A 168 -14.29 -5.35 14.17
C GLY A 168 -15.26 -6.32 13.50
N ARG A 169 -16.46 -5.83 13.21
CA ARG A 169 -17.48 -6.56 12.45
C ARG A 169 -17.18 -6.45 10.96
N ALA A 170 -17.19 -7.56 10.24
CA ALA A 170 -17.12 -7.57 8.78
C ALA A 170 -18.39 -6.94 8.19
N VAL A 171 -18.22 -6.01 7.25
CA VAL A 171 -19.32 -5.37 6.51
C VAL A 171 -19.00 -5.35 5.02
N TYR A 172 -20.03 -5.46 4.19
CA TYR A 172 -19.90 -5.55 2.73
C TYR A 172 -20.62 -4.42 2.00
N SER A 173 -21.62 -3.81 2.64
CA SER A 173 -22.44 -2.76 2.06
C SER A 173 -22.65 -1.55 2.99
N GLU A 174 -23.10 -0.43 2.44
CA GLU A 174 -23.51 0.72 3.27
C GLU A 174 -24.74 0.39 4.15
N ALA A 175 -25.58 -0.56 3.70
CA ALA A 175 -26.70 -1.05 4.48
C ALA A 175 -26.22 -1.81 5.73
N ASP A 176 -25.19 -2.66 5.60
CA ASP A 176 -24.53 -3.30 6.73
C ASP A 176 -23.99 -2.27 7.73
N ILE A 177 -23.29 -1.26 7.22
CA ILE A 177 -22.70 -0.21 8.05
C ILE A 177 -23.79 0.48 8.87
N LYS A 178 -24.87 0.95 8.23
CA LYS A 178 -26.00 1.59 8.90
C LYS A 178 -26.63 0.67 9.94
N ARG A 179 -26.81 -0.61 9.60
CA ARG A 179 -27.36 -1.63 10.51
C ARG A 179 -26.48 -1.80 11.74
N PHE A 180 -25.20 -2.11 11.58
CA PHE A 180 -24.32 -2.38 12.72
C PHE A 180 -24.01 -1.13 13.54
N ARG A 181 -23.94 0.06 12.94
CA ARG A 181 -23.84 1.32 13.69
C ARG A 181 -25.06 1.59 14.56
N SER A 182 -26.26 1.18 14.12
CA SER A 182 -27.47 1.36 14.93
C SER A 182 -27.56 0.42 16.14
N VAL A 183 -26.95 -0.77 16.06
CA VAL A 183 -27.04 -1.80 17.11
C VAL A 183 -25.81 -1.78 18.03
N GLU A 184 -24.62 -1.55 17.48
CA GLU A 184 -23.32 -1.59 18.16
C GLU A 184 -22.45 -0.40 17.72
N PRO A 185 -22.81 0.85 18.07
CA PRO A 185 -22.16 2.06 17.53
C PRO A 185 -20.66 2.14 17.79
N GLU A 186 -20.22 1.65 18.94
CA GLU A 186 -18.82 1.67 19.38
C GLU A 186 -17.98 0.52 18.82
N THR A 187 -18.62 -0.47 18.18
CA THR A 187 -17.90 -1.62 17.63
C THR A 187 -17.27 -1.22 16.30
N PRO A 188 -15.94 -1.40 16.11
CA PRO A 188 -15.31 -1.08 14.84
C PRO A 188 -15.88 -1.90 13.70
N LEU A 189 -15.97 -1.30 12.51
CA LEU A 189 -16.39 -1.96 11.29
C LEU A 189 -15.20 -2.12 10.35
N ILE A 190 -15.11 -3.29 9.71
CA ILE A 190 -14.08 -3.62 8.73
C ILE A 190 -14.79 -3.90 7.41
N LEU A 191 -14.61 -2.99 6.46
CA LEU A 191 -15.14 -3.14 5.11
C LEU A 191 -14.34 -4.22 4.37
N VAL A 192 -15.05 -5.18 3.78
CA VAL A 192 -14.45 -6.29 3.03
C VAL A 192 -14.83 -6.16 1.55
N ARG A 193 -13.83 -6.03 0.68
CA ARG A 193 -14.03 -5.81 -0.77
C ARG A 193 -13.11 -6.71 -1.62
N PRO A 194 -13.45 -7.02 -2.87
CA PRO A 194 -12.56 -7.73 -3.78
C PRO A 194 -11.34 -6.86 -4.16
N ASP A 195 -11.55 -5.58 -4.42
CA ASP A 195 -10.57 -4.54 -4.71
C ASP A 195 -11.09 -3.20 -4.19
N THR A 196 -10.45 -2.08 -4.50
CA THR A 196 -10.90 -0.74 -4.07
C THR A 196 -11.12 0.12 -5.28
N VAL A 197 -12.32 0.67 -5.40
CA VAL A 197 -12.67 1.60 -6.48
C VAL A 197 -12.74 3.05 -5.96
N PRO A 198 -12.51 4.07 -6.80
CA PRO A 198 -12.58 5.48 -6.38
C PRO A 198 -13.91 5.88 -5.72
N ASP A 199 -15.02 5.23 -6.08
CA ASP A 199 -16.35 5.49 -5.52
C ASP A 199 -16.49 5.05 -4.05
N ASP A 200 -15.55 4.26 -3.53
CA ASP A 200 -15.61 3.73 -2.17
C ASP A 200 -15.25 4.74 -1.07
N VAL A 201 -14.74 5.94 -1.43
CA VAL A 201 -14.28 6.92 -0.43
C VAL A 201 -15.39 7.29 0.57
N GLY A 202 -16.63 7.45 0.10
CA GLY A 202 -17.77 7.77 0.97
C GLY A 202 -18.10 6.65 1.97
N VAL A 203 -17.89 5.39 1.58
CA VAL A 203 -18.10 4.21 2.44
C VAL A 203 -16.92 4.05 3.41
N LEU A 204 -15.69 4.25 2.93
CA LEU A 204 -14.46 4.16 3.72
C LEU A 204 -14.42 5.16 4.88
N LEU A 205 -15.03 6.33 4.72
CA LEU A 205 -15.14 7.31 5.80
C LEU A 205 -15.97 6.79 6.99
N GLN A 206 -16.88 5.83 6.76
CA GLN A 206 -17.83 5.32 7.76
C GLN A 206 -17.33 4.09 8.54
N VAL A 207 -16.18 3.53 8.19
CA VAL A 207 -15.59 2.32 8.81
C VAL A 207 -14.22 2.58 9.42
N GLU A 208 -13.70 1.68 10.25
CA GLU A 208 -12.38 1.83 10.89
C GLU A 208 -11.27 1.09 10.15
N GLY A 209 -11.63 0.10 9.33
CA GLY A 209 -10.64 -0.61 8.51
C GLY A 209 -11.16 -1.18 7.21
N LEU A 210 -10.20 -1.60 6.38
CA LEU A 210 -10.41 -2.18 5.06
C LEU A 210 -9.59 -3.48 4.93
N LEU A 211 -10.24 -4.51 4.41
CA LEU A 211 -9.61 -5.74 3.96
C LEU A 211 -9.97 -6.00 2.49
N THR A 212 -8.97 -6.12 1.61
CA THR A 212 -9.20 -6.44 0.19
C THR A 212 -8.55 -7.73 -0.27
N ALA A 213 -9.18 -8.40 -1.24
CA ALA A 213 -8.62 -9.61 -1.85
C ALA A 213 -7.46 -9.30 -2.81
N LYS A 214 -7.56 -8.18 -3.54
CA LYS A 214 -6.58 -7.69 -4.51
C LYS A 214 -6.01 -6.33 -4.11
N GLY A 215 -4.90 -5.95 -4.73
CA GLY A 215 -4.23 -4.66 -4.53
C GLY A 215 -2.80 -4.82 -4.02
N GLY A 216 -1.89 -4.02 -4.58
CA GLY A 216 -0.49 -3.93 -4.17
C GLY A 216 -0.21 -2.79 -3.18
N SER A 217 1.05 -2.65 -2.77
CA SER A 217 1.56 -1.58 -1.87
C SER A 217 1.34 -0.15 -2.38
N THR A 218 1.10 0.01 -3.68
CA THR A 218 0.89 1.29 -4.37
C THR A 218 -0.53 1.45 -4.92
N SER A 219 -1.42 0.48 -4.66
CA SER A 219 -2.82 0.52 -5.12
C SER A 219 -3.59 1.70 -4.52
N HIS A 220 -4.72 2.05 -5.15
CA HIS A 220 -5.63 3.08 -4.64
C HIS A 220 -5.91 2.95 -3.13
N ALA A 221 -6.27 1.75 -2.65
CA ALA A 221 -6.45 1.52 -1.21
C ALA A 221 -5.17 1.72 -0.39
N ALA A 222 -4.03 1.27 -0.88
CA ALA A 222 -2.76 1.41 -0.15
C ALA A 222 -2.35 2.87 0.03
N VAL A 223 -2.77 3.77 -0.88
CA VAL A 223 -2.56 5.21 -0.76
C VAL A 223 -3.67 5.90 0.05
N THR A 224 -4.94 5.56 -0.19
CA THR A 224 -6.09 6.21 0.45
C THR A 224 -6.21 5.86 1.95
N ILE A 225 -5.94 4.61 2.34
CA ILE A 225 -6.12 4.17 3.73
C ILE A 225 -5.20 4.91 4.73
N PRO A 226 -3.89 5.10 4.46
CA PRO A 226 -3.05 5.98 5.25
C PRO A 226 -3.57 7.43 5.33
N GLN A 227 -4.04 8.00 4.21
CA GLN A 227 -4.57 9.36 4.16
C GLN A 227 -5.83 9.54 5.03
N LEU A 228 -6.70 8.52 5.03
CA LEU A 228 -7.92 8.49 5.85
C LEU A 228 -7.67 8.04 7.30
N ASN A 229 -6.43 7.71 7.67
CA ASN A 229 -6.06 7.20 8.98
C ASN A 229 -6.88 5.96 9.42
N LYS A 230 -7.12 5.02 8.50
CA LYS A 230 -7.84 3.76 8.76
C LYS A 230 -6.87 2.59 8.85
N VAL A 231 -7.28 1.47 9.44
CA VAL A 231 -6.45 0.25 9.44
C VAL A 231 -6.66 -0.51 8.13
N GLY A 232 -5.59 -0.88 7.42
CA GLY A 232 -5.71 -1.48 6.10
C GLY A 232 -4.83 -2.70 5.88
N VAL A 233 -5.43 -3.74 5.32
CA VAL A 233 -4.73 -4.87 4.73
C VAL A 233 -5.26 -5.06 3.30
N VAL A 234 -4.35 -5.00 2.32
CA VAL A 234 -4.71 -5.17 0.90
C VAL A 234 -4.08 -6.43 0.32
N GLY A 235 -4.59 -6.90 -0.82
CA GLY A 235 -3.96 -8.02 -1.53
C GLY A 235 -3.99 -9.34 -0.76
N PHE A 236 -4.99 -9.55 0.10
CA PHE A 236 -5.16 -10.80 0.82
C PHE A 236 -5.75 -11.88 -0.09
N SER A 237 -4.90 -12.47 -0.93
CA SER A 237 -5.28 -13.34 -2.06
C SER A 237 -6.09 -14.60 -1.70
N LYS A 238 -6.11 -15.01 -0.43
CA LYS A 238 -6.94 -16.12 0.06
C LYS A 238 -8.42 -15.76 0.17
N LEU A 239 -8.75 -14.47 0.17
CA LEU A 239 -10.11 -13.96 0.30
C LEU A 239 -10.85 -14.04 -1.04
N LYS A 240 -12.04 -14.61 -1.02
CA LYS A 240 -13.01 -14.51 -2.13
C LYS A 240 -14.24 -13.78 -1.61
N VAL A 241 -14.60 -12.67 -2.24
CA VAL A 241 -15.71 -11.81 -1.81
C VAL A 241 -16.90 -12.00 -2.75
N TYR A 242 -18.08 -12.21 -2.18
CA TYR A 242 -19.35 -12.31 -2.89
C TYR A 242 -20.22 -11.13 -2.44
N GLU A 243 -20.01 -9.96 -3.06
CA GLU A 243 -20.58 -8.69 -2.59
C GLU A 243 -22.11 -8.68 -2.59
N VAL A 244 -22.72 -9.24 -3.64
CA VAL A 244 -24.17 -9.29 -3.79
C VAL A 244 -24.83 -10.10 -2.67
N ASP A 245 -24.13 -11.13 -2.19
CA ASP A 245 -24.60 -12.05 -1.16
C ASP A 245 -24.10 -11.65 0.25
N GLU A 246 -23.37 -10.54 0.37
CA GLU A 246 -22.84 -9.97 1.62
C GLU A 246 -22.02 -10.97 2.48
N TYR A 247 -21.16 -11.75 1.83
CA TYR A 247 -20.22 -12.64 2.51
C TYR A 247 -18.89 -12.80 1.77
N ALA A 248 -17.90 -13.33 2.47
CA ALA A 248 -16.63 -13.76 1.90
C ALA A 248 -16.23 -15.16 2.38
N THR A 249 -15.29 -15.78 1.69
CA THR A 249 -14.71 -17.07 2.07
C THR A 249 -13.19 -17.00 2.10
N ILE A 250 -12.59 -17.70 3.06
CA ILE A 250 -11.14 -17.93 3.15
C ILE A 250 -10.95 -19.44 3.34
N GLY A 251 -10.60 -20.15 2.25
CA GLY A 251 -10.69 -21.61 2.23
C GLY A 251 -12.14 -22.05 2.48
N ASP A 252 -12.34 -22.91 3.48
CA ASP A 252 -13.67 -23.42 3.86
C ASP A 252 -14.40 -22.52 4.89
N LEU A 253 -13.73 -21.48 5.41
CA LEU A 253 -14.33 -20.57 6.37
C LEU A 253 -15.16 -19.51 5.63
N ALA A 254 -16.46 -19.45 5.92
CA ALA A 254 -17.33 -18.36 5.51
C ALA A 254 -17.35 -17.24 6.56
N ILE A 255 -17.21 -15.99 6.11
CA ILE A 255 -17.35 -14.77 6.91
C ILE A 255 -18.58 -14.05 6.39
N LYS A 256 -19.60 -13.92 7.22
CA LYS A 256 -20.84 -13.20 6.90
C LYS A 256 -20.79 -11.78 7.43
N ALA A 257 -21.65 -10.92 6.90
CA ALA A 257 -21.90 -9.60 7.49
C ALA A 257 -22.17 -9.71 8.99
N GLY A 258 -21.39 -8.99 9.79
CA GLY A 258 -21.45 -9.00 11.25
C GLY A 258 -20.55 -10.02 11.93
N ASP A 259 -19.87 -10.92 11.23
CA ASP A 259 -18.90 -11.79 11.89
C ASP A 259 -17.69 -10.96 12.36
N PHE A 260 -17.11 -11.36 13.50
CA PHE A 260 -15.89 -10.71 13.97
C PHE A 260 -14.69 -11.17 13.15
N ILE A 261 -13.93 -10.19 12.67
CA ILE A 261 -12.62 -10.39 12.06
C ILE A 261 -11.63 -9.43 12.69
N SER A 262 -10.36 -9.84 12.66
CA SER A 262 -9.26 -9.07 13.22
C SER A 262 -8.17 -8.91 12.18
N ILE A 263 -7.74 -7.67 11.94
CA ILE A 263 -6.68 -7.34 10.99
C ILE A 263 -5.58 -6.55 11.68
N ASP A 264 -4.35 -6.77 11.27
CA ASP A 264 -3.21 -5.96 11.68
C ASP A 264 -2.66 -5.24 10.45
N GLY A 265 -2.92 -3.94 10.37
CA GLY A 265 -2.51 -3.09 9.25
C GLY A 265 -1.00 -2.85 9.15
N TRP A 266 -0.23 -3.26 10.15
CA TRP A 266 1.24 -3.17 10.12
C TRP A 266 1.85 -4.43 9.54
N SER A 267 1.54 -5.60 10.13
CA SER A 267 2.07 -6.89 9.67
C SER A 267 1.34 -7.41 8.42
N GLY A 268 0.14 -6.94 8.13
CA GLY A 268 -0.74 -7.49 7.11
C GLY A 268 -1.47 -8.77 7.54
N THR A 269 -1.38 -9.15 8.81
CA THR A 269 -1.97 -10.42 9.28
C THR A 269 -3.48 -10.31 9.46
N VAL A 270 -4.20 -11.36 9.06
CA VAL A 270 -5.65 -11.48 9.18
C VAL A 270 -5.99 -12.68 10.07
N TYR A 271 -6.92 -12.48 11.01
CA TYR A 271 -7.38 -13.48 11.97
C TYR A 271 -8.91 -13.58 11.93
N SER A 272 -9.41 -14.79 12.18
CA SER A 272 -10.85 -15.02 12.40
C SER A 272 -11.23 -14.73 13.85
N GLY A 273 -12.44 -14.22 14.06
CA GLY A 273 -13.00 -14.01 15.38
C GLY A 273 -12.49 -12.75 16.09
N LYS A 274 -12.87 -12.64 17.35
CA LYS A 274 -12.63 -11.48 18.20
C LYS A 274 -11.34 -11.68 19.00
N HIS A 275 -10.41 -10.73 18.88
CA HIS A 275 -9.13 -10.78 19.59
C HIS A 275 -8.85 -9.47 20.33
N GLU A 276 -8.29 -9.59 21.53
CA GLU A 276 -7.93 -8.43 22.34
C GLU A 276 -6.68 -7.75 21.82
N SER A 277 -6.72 -6.42 21.80
CA SER A 277 -5.59 -5.57 21.46
C SER A 277 -5.14 -4.77 22.68
N GLU A 278 -3.84 -4.58 22.84
CA GLU A 278 -3.24 -3.67 23.82
C GLU A 278 -2.65 -2.45 23.14
N ALA A 279 -2.62 -1.32 23.86
CA ALA A 279 -1.99 -0.12 23.36
C ALA A 279 -0.47 -0.27 23.56
N GLU A 280 0.27 -0.31 22.45
CA GLU A 280 1.73 -0.28 22.50
C GLU A 280 2.19 1.14 22.18
N GLU A 281 2.98 1.74 23.08
CA GLU A 281 3.75 2.93 22.75
C GLU A 281 4.98 2.48 21.98
N LEU A 282 4.88 2.40 20.66
CA LEU A 282 6.07 2.43 19.82
C LEU A 282 6.71 3.81 20.02
N ARG A 283 7.79 3.83 20.82
CA ARG A 283 8.73 4.95 20.83
C ARG A 283 9.42 4.95 19.47
N ASP A 284 8.95 5.77 18.55
CA ASP A 284 9.90 6.30 17.57
C ASP A 284 10.82 7.22 18.36
N ILE A 285 12.08 6.80 18.49
CA ILE A 285 13.14 7.69 18.91
C ILE A 285 13.40 8.60 17.71
N THR A 286 12.78 9.77 17.73
CA THR A 286 13.02 10.85 16.78
C THR A 286 14.47 11.33 16.91
N PHE A 287 15.20 11.31 15.80
CA PHE A 287 16.36 12.18 15.56
C PHE A 287 16.27 12.76 14.16
#